data_AF-A0A2Z5ENF3-F1
#
_entry.id   AF-A0A2Z5ENF3-F1
#
_cell.length_a   1.000
_cell.length_b   1.000
_cell.length_c   1.000
_cell.angle_alpha   90.00
_cell.angle_beta   90.00
_cell.angle_gamma   90.00
#
_symmetry.space_group_name_H-M   'P 1'
#
loop_
_entity.id
_entity.type
_entity.pdbx_description
1 polymer ?
#
loop_
_entity_poly.entity_id
_entity_poly.type
_entity_poly.pdbx_seq_one_letter_code
_entity_poly.pdbx_strand_id
1 'polypeptide(L)' 'LGPSKSYPTARALGIPLVRIGFPVHDRIGAGRILHLGYRGTQRLFDEVANALLGHQQDSSEMGYAYQ' A
#
# COMPACT_ATOMS: atom_id res chain seq x y z
N LEU A 1 -0.26 0.74 -7.66
CA LEU A 1 0.69 -0.35 -7.36
C LEU A 1 2.02 -0.03 -8.06
N GLY A 2 3.18 -0.15 -7.41
CA GLY A 2 4.46 0.03 -8.10
C GLY A 2 5.69 -0.04 -7.19
N PRO A 3 6.91 0.08 -7.74
CA PRO A 3 8.16 0.06 -6.97
C PRO A 3 8.37 1.36 -6.20
N SER A 4 9.34 1.44 -5.27
CA SER A 4 9.57 2.63 -4.44
C SER A 4 9.80 3.91 -5.25
N LYS A 5 10.32 3.79 -6.48
CA LYS A 5 10.58 4.92 -7.37
C LYS A 5 9.31 5.63 -7.85
N SER A 6 8.13 5.02 -7.77
CA SER A 6 6.86 5.67 -8.11
C SER A 6 6.28 6.52 -6.97
N TYR A 7 6.93 6.55 -5.80
CA TYR A 7 6.47 7.33 -4.65
C TYR A 7 6.29 8.83 -4.94
N PRO A 8 7.21 9.54 -5.62
CA PRO A 8 7.02 10.96 -5.92
C PRO A 8 5.74 11.23 -6.72
N THR A 9 5.44 10.38 -7.70
CA THR A 9 4.24 10.48 -8.53
C THR A 9 2.98 10.20 -7.70
N ALA A 10 2.98 9.13 -6.90
CA ALA A 10 1.84 8.80 -6.04
C ALA A 10 1.57 9.92 -5.03
N ARG A 11 2.62 10.50 -4.45
CA ARG A 11 2.54 11.64 -3.52
C ARG A 11 1.97 12.88 -4.20
N ALA A 12 2.43 13.22 -5.41
CA ALA A 12 1.92 14.37 -6.17
C ALA A 12 0.44 14.23 -6.51
N LEU A 13 -0.03 13.01 -6.76
CA LEU A 13 -1.43 12.69 -7.04
C LEU A 13 -2.29 12.52 -5.77
N GLY A 14 -1.68 12.51 -4.59
CA GLY A 14 -2.39 12.26 -3.33
C GLY A 14 -3.02 10.87 -3.24
N ILE A 15 -2.47 9.85 -3.93
CA ILE A 15 -3.03 8.49 -3.94
C ILE A 15 -2.18 7.52 -3.12
N PRO A 16 -2.77 6.49 -2.49
CA PRO A 16 -2.00 5.47 -1.79
C PRO A 16 -1.16 4.61 -2.75
N LEU A 17 0.06 4.27 -2.31
CA LEU A 17 0.99 3.41 -3.07
C LEU A 17 1.23 2.08 -2.36
N VAL A 18 0.76 0.98 -2.94
CA VAL A 18 1.17 -0.37 -2.53
C VAL A 18 2.41 -0.78 -3.31
N ARG A 19 3.43 -1.28 -2.59
CA ARG A 19 4.76 -1.57 -3.10
C ARG A 19 4.78 -2.95 -3.74
N ILE A 20 5.06 -3.01 -5.04
CA ILE A 20 5.20 -4.26 -5.79
C ILE A 20 6.38 -4.18 -6.77
N GLY A 21 6.95 -5.33 -7.11
CA GLY A 21 8.02 -5.43 -8.11
C GLY A 21 9.38 -4.98 -7.57
N PHE A 22 10.19 -4.33 -8.41
CA PHE A 22 11.56 -3.95 -8.09
C PHE A 22 11.90 -2.54 -8.62
N PRO A 23 12.69 -1.73 -7.88
CA PRO A 23 13.17 -1.95 -6.51
C PRO A 23 12.14 -1.51 -5.47
N VAL A 24 12.04 -2.26 -4.37
CA VAL A 24 11.34 -1.81 -3.16
C VAL A 24 12.39 -1.59 -2.07
N HIS A 25 12.87 -0.36 -1.90
CA HIS A 25 13.93 -0.01 -0.93
C HIS A 25 13.41 0.85 0.23
N ASP A 26 12.20 1.41 0.12
CA ASP A 26 11.53 2.19 1.17
C ASP A 26 10.75 1.33 2.18
N ARG A 27 10.94 0.00 2.13
CA ARG A 27 10.31 -1.00 3.00
C ARG A 27 11.30 -2.08 3.40
N ILE A 28 11.28 -2.45 4.68
CA ILE A 28 12.06 -3.58 5.20
C ILE A 28 11.40 -4.90 4.77
N GLY A 29 12.21 -5.86 4.35
CA GLY A 29 11.73 -7.17 3.94
C GLY A 29 11.14 -7.20 2.53
N ALA A 30 11.47 -6.22 1.67
CA ALA A 30 11.06 -6.16 0.27
C ALA A 30 11.24 -7.49 -0.50
N GLY A 31 12.40 -8.14 -0.33
CA GLY A 31 12.67 -9.44 -0.96
C GLY A 31 11.83 -10.61 -0.40
N ARG A 32 11.05 -10.39 0.66
CA ARG A 32 10.17 -11.38 1.30
C ARG A 32 8.68 -11.07 1.07
N ILE A 33 8.35 -10.05 0.29
CA ILE A 33 6.95 -9.77 -0.03
C ILE A 33 6.45 -10.84 -1.00
N LEU A 34 5.52 -11.67 -0.52
CA LEU A 34 4.91 -12.72 -1.32
C LEU A 34 3.77 -12.14 -2.17
N HIS A 35 3.96 -12.11 -3.49
CA HIS A 35 2.93 -11.65 -4.42
C HIS A 35 2.20 -12.79 -5.15
N LEU A 36 2.81 -13.98 -5.25
CA LEU A 36 2.32 -15.07 -6.10
C LEU A 36 1.62 -16.18 -5.30
N GLY A 37 0.81 -16.96 -6.00
CA GLY A 37 -0.02 -18.03 -5.44
C GLY A 37 -1.17 -17.49 -4.59
N TYR A 38 -2.07 -18.37 -4.12
CA TYR A 38 -3.27 -17.95 -3.39
C TYR A 38 -2.96 -17.08 -2.16
N ARG A 39 -1.93 -17.46 -1.40
CA ARG A 39 -1.50 -16.68 -0.23
C ARG A 39 -0.95 -15.30 -0.63
N GLY A 40 -0.19 -15.22 -1.72
CA GLY A 40 0.34 -13.95 -2.22
C GLY A 40 -0.75 -13.04 -2.76
N THR A 41 -1.69 -13.60 -3.52
CA THR A 41 -2.86 -12.86 -4.02
C THR A 41 -3.72 -12.34 -2.88
N GLN A 42 -4.04 -13.17 -1.89
CA GLN A 42 -4.82 -12.77 -0.72
C GLN A 42 -4.13 -11.63 0.04
N ARG A 43 -2.83 -11.79 0.31
CA ARG A 43 -2.03 -10.74 0.97
C ARG A 43 -2.02 -9.44 0.18
N LEU A 44 -1.85 -9.51 -1.14
CA LEU A 44 -1.86 -8.32 -2.01
C LEU A 44 -3.22 -7.64 -1.99
N PHE A 45 -4.31 -8.41 -2.02
CA PHE A 45 -5.67 -7.89 -1.89
C PHE A 45 -5.86 -7.15 -0.56
N ASP A 46 -5.47 -7.77 0.56
CA ASP A 46 -5.55 -7.17 1.88
C ASP A 46 -4.70 -5.89 1.97
N GLU A 47 -3.49 -5.89 1.39
CA GLU A 47 -2.62 -4.69 1.35
C GLU A 47 -3.26 -3.54 0.54
N VAL A 48 -3.95 -3.83 -0.57
CA VAL A 48 -4.68 -2.81 -1.35
C VAL A 48 -5.87 -2.27 -0.57
N ALA A 49 -6.70 -3.14 0.01
CA ALA A 49 -7.86 -2.73 0.79
C ALA A 49 -7.45 -1.84 1.97
N ASN A 50 -6.43 -2.26 2.72
CA ASN A 50 -5.93 -1.49 3.86
C ASN A 50 -5.29 -0.16 3.43
N ALA A 51 -4.63 -0.09 2.27
CA ALA A 51 -4.06 1.16 1.77
C ALA A 51 -5.16 2.18 1.40
N LEU A 52 -6.29 1.71 0.85
CA LEU A 52 -7.45 2.56 0.56
C LEU A 52 -8.12 3.03 1.86
N LEU A 53 -8.39 2.11 2.80
CA LEU A 53 -8.98 2.43 4.09
C LEU A 53 -8.10 3.40 4.89
N GLY A 54 -6.79 3.18 4.92
CA GLY A 54 -5.84 4.08 5.57
C GLY A 54 -5.83 5.46 4.94
N HIS A 55 -5.88 5.54 3.61
CA HIS A 55 -5.97 6.83 2.93
C HIS A 55 -7.28 7.58 3.25
N GLN A 56 -8.41 6.87 3.28
CA GLN A 56 -9.70 7.44 3.69
C GLN A 56 -9.67 7.92 5.15
N GLN A 57 -9.09 7.11 6.04
CA GLN A 57 -8.89 7.44 7.45
C GLN A 57 -8.08 8.73 7.63
N ASP A 58 -6.94 8.86 6.94
CA ASP A 58 -6.06 10.02 7.03
C ASP A 58 -6.72 11.30 6.48
N SER A 59 -7.66 11.15 5.55
CA SER A 59 -8.42 12.26 4.96
C SER A 59 -9.65 12.68 5.77
N SER A 60 -10.06 11.91 6.77
CA SER A 60 -11.26 12.14 7.58
C SER A 60 -10.95 12.92 8.84
N GLU A 61 -11.75 13.95 9.17
CA GLU A 61 -11.61 14.72 10.41
C GLU A 61 -11.87 13.90 11.68
N MET A 62 -12.78 12.92 11.59
CA MET A 62 -13.19 12.07 12.72
C MET A 62 -12.60 10.65 12.66
N GLY A 63 -12.31 10.17 11.44
CA GLY A 63 -11.87 8.80 11.18
C GLY A 63 -12.88 7.71 11.60
N TYR A 64 -12.44 6.45 11.59
CA TYR A 64 -13.15 5.27 12.12
C TYR A 64 -13.05 5.18 13.65
N ALA A 65 -13.06 6.30 14.35
CA ALA A 65 -13.19 6.29 15.80
C ALA A 65 -14.62 5.82 16.14
N TYR A 66 -14.75 4.70 16.85
CA TYR A 66 -16.02 4.31 17.45
C TYR A 66 -16.37 5.33 18.55
N GLN A 67 -17.59 5.88 18.49
CA GLN A 67 -18.23 6.49 19.67
C GLN A 67 -18.71 5.40 20.62
#